data_AF-A0A1M4UV01-F1
#
_entry.id   AF-A0A1M4UV01-F1
#
_cell.length_a   1.000
_cell.length_b   1.000
_cell.length_c   1.000
_cell.angle_alpha   90.00
_cell.angle_beta   90.00
_cell.angle_gamma   90.00
#
_symmetry.space_group_name_H-M   'P 1'
#
loop_
_entity.id
_entity.type
_entity.pdbx_description
1 polymer ?
#
loop_
_entity_poly.entity_id
_entity_poly.type
_entity_poly.pdbx_seq_one_letter_code
_entity_poly.pdbx_strand_id
1 'polypeptide(L)'
;MAFQFRFRKLLEHREHLVRQSQIELANALAEVREIGRRIAAVERQLQDTRERLSKKQREGISVAEFLSFQDHLSGLEQQLLKLNEQWEAAQHKAAARQEALVDREREAKKLERLEEIDHERFRIEEKKREQRHLDESAQTTLLRGPLPLGNEPP
;
A
#
# COMPACT_ATOMS: atom_id res chain seq x y z
N MET A 1 -7.76 26.91 21.07
CA MET A 1 -8.32 26.92 19.68
C MET A 1 -8.10 25.54 19.07
N ALA A 2 -8.88 25.06 18.10
CA ALA A 2 -8.58 23.76 17.48
C ALA A 2 -7.38 23.87 16.52
N PHE A 3 -6.43 22.94 16.58
CA PHE A 3 -5.30 22.87 15.65
C PHE A 3 -5.80 22.64 14.21
N GLN A 4 -5.27 23.40 13.25
CA GLN A 4 -5.57 23.24 11.83
C GLN A 4 -4.26 23.15 11.05
N PHE A 5 -3.96 21.96 10.53
CA PHE A 5 -2.81 21.77 9.68
C PHE A 5 -3.05 22.40 8.30
N ARG A 6 -2.13 23.29 7.88
CA ARG A 6 -2.26 24.05 6.63
C ARG A 6 -2.33 23.15 5.38
N PHE A 7 -1.74 21.96 5.45
CA PHE A 7 -1.70 21.02 4.32
C PHE A 7 -2.63 19.81 4.49
N ARG A 8 -3.63 19.88 5.38
CA ARG A 8 -4.56 18.75 5.64
C ARG A 8 -5.22 18.19 4.37
N LYS A 9 -5.76 19.05 3.51
CA LYS A 9 -6.35 18.62 2.22
C LYS A 9 -5.36 17.95 1.29
N LEU A 10 -4.09 18.39 1.33
CA LEU A 10 -3.03 17.78 0.53
C LEU A 10 -2.66 16.40 1.07
N LEU A 11 -2.61 16.24 2.39
CA LEU A 11 -2.37 14.95 3.04
C LEU A 11 -3.47 13.95 2.70
N GLU A 12 -4.75 14.33 2.87
CA GLU A 12 -5.91 13.49 2.53
C GLU A 12 -5.90 13.04 1.05
N HIS A 13 -5.53 13.95 0.14
CA HIS A 13 -5.38 13.62 -1.27
C HIS A 13 -4.25 12.62 -1.52
N ARG A 14 -3.11 12.78 -0.85
CA ARG A 14 -1.94 11.88 -0.99
C ARG A 14 -2.23 10.49 -0.43
N GLU A 15 -2.90 10.40 0.71
CA GLU A 15 -3.38 9.12 1.24
C GLU A 15 -4.34 8.43 0.28
N HIS A 16 -5.22 9.19 -0.37
CA HIS A 16 -6.13 8.63 -1.37
C HIS A 16 -5.35 8.04 -2.56
N LEU A 17 -4.31 8.72 -3.04
CA LEU A 17 -3.43 8.21 -4.09
C LEU A 17 -2.66 6.96 -3.65
N VAL A 18 -2.22 6.87 -2.39
CA VAL A 18 -1.61 5.66 -1.82
C VAL A 18 -2.61 4.51 -1.86
N ARG A 19 -3.85 4.72 -1.37
CA ARG A 19 -4.92 3.70 -1.39
C ARG A 19 -5.23 3.24 -2.81
N GLN A 20 -5.33 4.16 -3.77
CA GLN A 20 -5.51 3.80 -5.19
C GLN A 20 -4.35 2.94 -5.70
N SER A 21 -3.11 3.30 -5.39
CA SER A 21 -1.92 2.55 -5.82
C SER A 21 -1.85 1.15 -5.22
N GLN A 22 -2.31 0.98 -3.97
CA GLN A 22 -2.43 -0.32 -3.33
C GLN A 22 -3.44 -1.22 -4.06
N ILE A 23 -4.58 -0.66 -4.48
CA ILE A 23 -5.58 -1.39 -5.27
C ILE A 23 -5.00 -1.79 -6.62
N GLU A 24 -4.30 -0.88 -7.32
CA GLU A 24 -3.65 -1.18 -8.59
C GLU A 24 -2.61 -2.30 -8.47
N LEU A 25 -1.79 -2.28 -7.42
CA LEU A 25 -0.81 -3.33 -7.13
C LEU A 25 -1.52 -4.67 -6.84
N ALA A 26 -2.57 -4.65 -6.03
CA ALA A 26 -3.34 -5.85 -5.71
C ALA A 26 -3.92 -6.50 -6.97
N ASN A 27 -4.44 -5.68 -7.90
CA ASN A 27 -4.94 -6.13 -9.19
C ASN A 27 -3.82 -6.73 -10.07
N ALA A 28 -2.66 -6.07 -10.13
CA ALA A 28 -1.51 -6.59 -10.88
C ALA A 28 -1.01 -7.93 -10.32
N LEU A 29 -0.98 -8.08 -8.99
CA LEU A 29 -0.63 -9.35 -8.35
C LEU A 29 -1.69 -10.44 -8.55
N ALA A 30 -2.97 -10.08 -8.63
CA ALA A 30 -4.02 -11.02 -8.99
C ALA A 30 -3.83 -11.53 -10.43
N GLU A 31 -3.49 -10.65 -11.36
CA GLU A 31 -3.18 -11.00 -12.76
C GLU A 31 -2.00 -11.98 -12.85
N VAL A 32 -0.88 -11.70 -12.16
CA VAL A 32 0.28 -12.60 -12.08
C VAL A 32 -0.10 -13.99 -11.56
N ARG A 33 -0.91 -14.05 -10.48
CA ARG A 33 -1.36 -15.32 -9.90
C ARG A 33 -2.25 -16.10 -10.86
N GLU A 34 -3.14 -15.42 -11.57
CA GLU A 34 -4.05 -16.07 -12.51
C GLU A 34 -3.30 -16.64 -13.72
N ILE A 35 -2.34 -15.90 -14.26
CA ILE A 35 -1.46 -16.41 -15.33
C ILE A 35 -0.64 -17.60 -14.80
N GLY A 36 -0.10 -17.52 -13.59
CA GLY A 36 0.62 -18.63 -12.96
C GLY A 36 -0.24 -19.90 -12.80
N ARG A 37 -1.52 -19.77 -12.45
CA ARG A 37 -2.46 -20.91 -12.42
C ARG A 37 -2.67 -21.53 -13.80
N ARG A 38 -2.76 -20.70 -14.85
CA ARG A 38 -2.91 -21.16 -16.23
C ARG A 38 -1.67 -21.89 -16.71
N ILE A 39 -0.47 -21.38 -16.40
CA ILE A 39 0.81 -22.07 -16.65
C ILE A 39 0.80 -23.45 -16.01
N ALA A 40 0.51 -23.53 -14.70
CA ALA A 40 0.47 -24.80 -13.97
C ALA A 40 -0.61 -25.77 -14.48
N ALA A 41 -1.69 -25.27 -15.08
CA ALA A 41 -2.70 -26.11 -15.73
C ALA A 41 -2.18 -26.70 -17.05
N VAL A 42 -1.53 -25.88 -17.88
CA VAL A 42 -0.92 -26.32 -19.16
C VAL A 42 0.21 -27.32 -18.90
N GLU A 43 1.09 -27.07 -17.92
CA GLU A 43 2.17 -28.00 -17.56
C GLU A 43 1.63 -29.37 -17.14
N ARG A 44 0.54 -29.39 -16.35
CA ARG A 44 -0.15 -30.64 -15.99
C ARG A 44 -0.71 -31.36 -17.21
N GLN A 45 -1.38 -30.64 -18.11
CA GLN A 45 -1.88 -31.23 -19.36
C GLN A 45 -0.75 -31.80 -20.23
N LEU A 46 0.39 -31.13 -20.26
CA LEU A 46 1.57 -31.53 -21.01
C LEU A 46 2.15 -32.84 -20.43
N GLN A 47 2.26 -32.91 -19.10
CA GLN A 47 2.67 -34.13 -18.40
C GLN A 47 1.69 -35.28 -18.63
N ASP A 48 0.39 -35.05 -18.46
CA ASP A 48 -0.65 -36.07 -18.69
C ASP A 48 -0.63 -36.60 -20.13
N THR A 49 -0.42 -35.71 -21.10
CA THR A 49 -0.34 -36.07 -22.52
C THR A 49 0.90 -36.91 -22.80
N ARG A 50 2.05 -36.55 -22.23
CA ARG A 50 3.30 -37.33 -22.34
C ARG A 50 3.15 -38.73 -21.72
N GLU A 51 2.49 -38.83 -20.57
CA GLU A 51 2.23 -40.12 -19.93
C GLU A 51 1.29 -41.01 -20.76
N ARG A 52 0.22 -40.42 -21.32
CA ARG A 52 -0.69 -41.12 -22.23
C ARG A 52 0.01 -41.62 -23.48
N LEU A 53 0.84 -40.77 -24.10
CA LEU A 53 1.66 -41.13 -25.26
C LEU A 53 2.60 -42.29 -24.92
N SER A 54 3.30 -42.23 -23.79
CA SER A 54 4.22 -43.29 -23.35
C SER A 54 3.50 -44.64 -23.14
N LYS A 55 2.30 -44.63 -22.54
CA LYS A 55 1.48 -45.84 -22.38
C LYS A 55 1.06 -46.41 -23.74
N LYS A 56 0.53 -45.56 -24.63
CA LYS A 56 0.11 -45.95 -25.98
C LYS A 56 1.25 -46.48 -26.84
N GLN A 57 2.45 -45.92 -26.71
CA GLN A 57 3.64 -46.42 -27.42
C GLN A 57 3.99 -47.86 -27.02
N ARG A 58 3.79 -48.25 -25.75
CA ARG A 58 4.04 -49.62 -25.28
C ARG A 58 2.99 -50.62 -25.77
N GLU A 59 1.75 -50.15 -25.93
CA GLU A 59 0.61 -50.95 -26.41
C GLU A 59 0.59 -51.10 -27.94
N GLY A 60 1.40 -50.32 -28.65
CA GLY A 60 1.33 -50.15 -30.10
C GLY A 60 0.37 -49.01 -30.46
N ILE A 61 0.91 -47.99 -31.13
CA ILE A 61 0.17 -46.80 -31.56
C ILE A 61 0.26 -46.67 -33.08
N SER A 62 -0.82 -46.23 -33.71
CA SER A 62 -0.77 -45.91 -35.14
C SER A 62 0.06 -44.66 -35.40
N VAL A 63 0.63 -44.55 -36.61
CA VAL A 63 1.39 -43.35 -37.02
C VAL A 63 0.52 -42.09 -36.95
N ALA A 64 -0.76 -42.19 -37.34
CA ALA A 64 -1.69 -41.06 -37.31
C ALA A 64 -1.96 -40.56 -35.87
N GLU A 65 -2.19 -41.47 -34.92
CA GLU A 65 -2.36 -41.09 -33.52
C GLU A 65 -1.09 -40.50 -32.92
N PHE A 66 0.08 -41.07 -33.25
CA PHE A 66 1.37 -40.53 -32.80
C PHE A 66 1.60 -39.09 -33.27
N LEU A 67 1.34 -38.80 -34.55
CA LEU A 67 1.42 -37.44 -35.09
C LEU A 67 0.43 -36.50 -34.40
N SER A 68 -0.79 -36.95 -34.15
CA SER A 68 -1.80 -36.17 -33.43
C SER A 68 -1.34 -35.79 -32.01
N PHE A 69 -0.67 -36.71 -31.31
CA PHE A 69 -0.07 -36.42 -30.01
C PHE A 69 1.07 -35.41 -30.10
N GLN A 70 1.94 -35.52 -31.12
CA GLN A 70 3.02 -34.56 -31.32
C GLN A 70 2.48 -33.15 -31.60
N ASP A 71 1.50 -33.03 -32.49
CA ASP A 71 0.87 -31.75 -32.80
C ASP A 71 0.22 -31.13 -31.56
N HIS A 72 -0.47 -31.95 -30.76
CA HIS A 72 -1.05 -31.49 -29.51
C HIS A 72 0.00 -31.01 -28.49
N LEU A 73 1.08 -31.78 -28.30
CA LEU A 73 2.18 -31.41 -27.42
C LEU A 73 2.86 -30.12 -27.89
N SER A 74 3.12 -29.97 -29.18
CA SER A 74 3.69 -28.74 -29.75
C SER A 74 2.77 -27.53 -29.51
N GLY A 75 1.44 -27.71 -29.67
CA GLY A 75 0.46 -26.68 -29.36
C GLY A 75 0.48 -26.26 -27.89
N LEU A 76 0.58 -27.23 -26.96
CA LEU A 76 0.70 -26.96 -25.53
C LEU A 76 2.01 -26.25 -25.17
N GLU A 77 3.13 -26.63 -25.79
CA GLU A 77 4.44 -25.98 -25.61
C GLU A 77 4.42 -24.53 -26.11
N GLN A 78 3.81 -24.27 -27.28
CA GLN A 78 3.62 -22.90 -27.77
C GLN A 78 2.69 -22.07 -26.88
N GLN A 79 1.63 -22.69 -26.34
CA GLN A 79 0.75 -22.02 -25.38
C GLN A 79 1.50 -21.67 -24.10
N LEU A 80 2.35 -22.58 -23.59
CA LEU A 80 3.16 -22.36 -22.41
C LEU A 80 4.15 -21.20 -22.62
N LEU A 81 4.81 -21.14 -23.78
CA LEU A 81 5.71 -20.04 -24.14
C LEU A 81 5.01 -18.69 -24.06
N LYS A 82 3.83 -18.57 -24.70
CA LYS A 82 3.04 -17.33 -24.67
C LYS A 82 2.58 -16.96 -23.27
N LEU A 83 2.20 -17.93 -22.45
CA LEU A 83 1.80 -17.69 -21.06
C LEU A 83 2.99 -17.23 -20.20
N ASN A 84 4.19 -17.76 -20.43
CA ASN A 84 5.40 -17.33 -19.75
C ASN A 84 5.77 -15.89 -20.11
N GLU A 85 5.70 -15.52 -21.39
CA GLU A 85 5.89 -14.12 -21.83
C GLU A 85 4.87 -13.18 -21.17
N GLN A 86 3.59 -13.59 -21.11
CA GLN A 86 2.55 -12.83 -20.42
C GLN A 86 2.82 -12.72 -18.91
N TRP A 87 3.33 -13.79 -18.29
CA TRP A 87 3.66 -13.82 -16.88
C TRP A 87 4.82 -12.86 -16.55
N GLU A 88 5.88 -12.87 -17.35
CA GLU A 88 6.98 -11.91 -17.21
C GLU A 88 6.51 -10.47 -17.36
N ALA A 89 5.70 -10.18 -18.39
CA ALA A 89 5.12 -8.85 -18.58
C ALA A 89 4.25 -8.41 -17.37
N ALA A 90 3.43 -9.32 -16.84
CA ALA A 90 2.61 -9.06 -15.66
C ALA A 90 3.46 -8.84 -14.41
N GLN A 91 4.57 -9.57 -14.25
CA GLN A 91 5.51 -9.35 -13.14
C GLN A 91 6.20 -8.00 -13.23
N HIS A 92 6.67 -7.60 -14.42
CA HIS A 92 7.25 -6.27 -14.62
C HIS A 92 6.24 -5.16 -14.30
N LYS A 93 4.99 -5.33 -14.72
CA LYS A 93 3.90 -4.40 -14.38
C LYS A 93 3.66 -4.33 -12.88
N ALA A 94 3.63 -5.46 -12.18
CA ALA A 94 3.47 -5.50 -10.73
C ALA A 94 4.63 -4.82 -10.00
N ALA A 95 5.88 -5.08 -10.42
CA ALA A 95 7.07 -4.45 -9.86
C ALA A 95 7.03 -2.91 -10.03
N ALA A 96 6.68 -2.41 -11.22
CA ALA A 96 6.54 -0.98 -11.46
C ALA A 96 5.46 -0.33 -10.58
N ARG A 97 4.33 -1.03 -10.36
CA ARG A 97 3.26 -0.54 -9.45
C ARG A 97 3.70 -0.55 -7.99
N GLN A 98 4.52 -1.52 -7.59
CA GLN A 98 5.08 -1.58 -6.25
C GLN A 98 6.05 -0.43 -6.00
N GLU A 99 6.93 -0.12 -6.95
CA GLU A 99 7.83 1.04 -6.87
C GLU A 99 7.06 2.35 -6.76
N ALA A 100 6.04 2.54 -7.62
CA ALA A 100 5.18 3.72 -7.57
C ALA A 100 4.42 3.87 -6.24
N LEU A 101 4.01 2.76 -5.62
CA LEU A 101 3.40 2.76 -4.28
C LEU A 101 4.40 3.23 -3.23
N VAL A 102 5.63 2.70 -3.23
CA VAL A 102 6.68 3.07 -2.27
C VAL A 102 6.98 4.56 -2.35
N ASP A 103 7.07 5.13 -3.55
CA ASP A 103 7.34 6.55 -3.71
C ASP A 103 6.18 7.43 -3.21
N ARG A 104 4.93 7.03 -3.49
CA ARG A 104 3.75 7.73 -2.96
C ARG A 104 3.66 7.66 -1.44
N GLU A 105 3.98 6.51 -0.85
CA GLU A 105 4.04 6.35 0.61
C GLU A 105 5.14 7.21 1.23
N ARG A 106 6.31 7.32 0.59
CA ARG A 106 7.39 8.22 1.03
C ARG A 106 6.95 9.67 1.02
N GLU A 107 6.23 10.10 -0.01
CA GLU A 107 5.71 11.47 -0.09
C GLU A 107 4.63 11.75 0.97
N ALA A 108 3.71 10.81 1.19
CA ALA A 108 2.71 10.93 2.26
C ALA A 108 3.39 11.03 3.64
N LYS A 109 4.35 10.16 3.94
CA LYS A 109 5.10 10.16 5.22
C LYS A 109 5.86 11.47 5.47
N LYS A 110 6.34 12.15 4.42
CA LYS A 110 6.96 13.47 4.59
C LYS A 110 5.95 14.51 5.07
N LEU A 111 4.72 14.46 4.58
CA LEU A 111 3.65 15.37 4.99
C LEU A 111 3.11 15.04 6.39
N GLU A 112 2.97 13.77 6.72
CA GLU A 112 2.60 13.33 8.09
C GLU A 112 3.59 13.86 9.13
N ARG A 113 4.89 13.72 8.86
CA ARG A 113 5.94 14.27 9.76
C ARG A 113 5.86 15.79 9.90
N LEU A 114 5.49 16.51 8.85
CA LEU A 114 5.31 17.96 8.92
C LEU A 114 4.10 18.33 9.78
N GLU A 115 3.02 17.56 9.69
CA GLU A 115 1.85 17.74 10.55
C GLU A 115 2.19 17.48 12.02
N GLU A 116 2.93 16.41 12.33
CA GLU A 116 3.39 16.10 13.69
C GLU A 116 4.20 17.26 14.28
N ILE A 117 5.17 17.80 13.53
CA ILE A 117 6.00 18.93 13.97
C ILE A 117 5.15 20.19 14.20
N ASP A 118 4.24 20.51 13.28
CA ASP A 118 3.36 21.69 13.43
C ASP A 118 2.42 21.53 14.63
N HIS A 119 1.93 20.32 14.88
CA HIS A 119 1.07 20.01 16.02
C HIS A 119 1.84 20.12 17.35
N GLU A 120 3.08 19.63 17.42
CA GLU A 120 3.94 19.81 18.59
C GLU A 120 4.20 21.29 18.89
N ARG A 121 4.49 22.09 17.86
CA ARG A 121 4.68 23.54 18.00
C ARG A 121 3.43 24.22 18.55
N PHE A 122 2.27 23.89 17.98
CA PHE A 122 0.99 24.41 18.46
C PHE A 122 0.75 24.08 19.94
N ARG A 123 1.03 22.83 20.35
CA ARG A 123 0.89 22.39 21.74
C ARG A 123 1.83 23.13 22.70
N ILE A 124 3.06 23.42 22.27
CA ILE A 124 4.02 24.21 23.06
C ILE A 124 3.54 25.67 23.20
N GLU A 125 2.99 26.24 22.12
CA GLU A 125 2.45 27.60 22.15
C GLU A 125 1.21 27.73 23.03
N GLU A 126 0.27 26.78 22.98
CA GLU A 126 -0.89 26.78 23.88
C GLU A 126 -0.46 26.69 25.34
N LYS A 127 0.47 25.79 25.69
CA LYS A 127 1.01 25.71 27.07
C LYS A 127 1.64 27.03 27.52
N LYS A 128 2.40 27.70 26.65
CA LYS A 128 2.99 29.01 26.96
C LYS A 128 1.93 30.09 27.17
N ARG A 129 0.84 30.08 26.40
CA ARG A 129 -0.28 31.02 26.56
C ARG A 129 -1.05 30.77 27.85
N GLU A 130 -1.35 29.50 28.15
CA GLU A 130 -1.99 29.11 29.41
C GLU A 130 -1.14 29.54 30.61
N GLN A 131 0.18 29.30 30.58
CA GLN A 131 1.07 29.70 31.65
C GLN A 131 1.08 31.23 31.85
N ARG A 132 1.15 32.01 30.76
CA ARG A 132 1.05 33.48 30.85
C ARG A 132 -0.28 33.95 31.44
N HIS A 133 -1.39 33.34 31.03
CA HIS A 133 -2.70 33.66 31.60
C HIS A 133 -2.78 33.33 33.09
N LEU A 134 -2.21 32.21 33.53
CA LEU A 134 -2.14 31.86 34.95
C LEU A 134 -1.30 32.88 35.73
N ASP A 135 -0.13 33.26 35.22
CA ASP A 135 0.74 34.26 35.85
C ASP A 135 0.06 35.63 35.96
N GLU A 136 -0.62 36.09 34.90
CA GLU A 136 -1.38 37.35 34.88
C GLU A 136 -2.56 37.32 35.87
N SER A 137 -3.28 36.19 35.95
CA SER A 137 -4.40 36.01 36.88
C SER A 137 -3.94 35.95 38.35
N ALA A 138 -2.77 35.35 38.61
CA ALA A 138 -2.16 35.33 39.93
C ALA A 138 -1.73 36.75 40.36
N GLN A 139 -1.14 37.53 39.44
CA GLN A 139 -0.75 38.92 39.71
C GLN A 139 -1.96 39.82 39.97
N THR A 140 -3.05 39.69 39.20
CA THR A 140 -4.28 40.45 39.44
C THR A 140 -4.97 40.07 40.74
N THR A 141 -4.91 38.80 41.15
CA THR A 141 -5.46 38.35 42.44
C THR A 141 -4.62 38.83 43.63
N LEU A 142 -3.28 38.84 43.50
CA LEU A 142 -2.37 39.42 44.49
C LEU A 142 -2.54 40.94 44.63
N LEU A 143 -2.78 41.66 43.51
CA LEU A 143 -3.11 43.09 43.52
C LEU A 143 -4.52 43.39 44.08
N ARG A 144 -5.37 42.36 44.28
CA ARG A 144 -6.70 42.46 44.88
C ARG A 144 -6.78 41.91 46.32
N GLY A 145 -5.64 41.54 46.92
CA GLY A 145 -5.52 41.23 48.36
C GLY A 145 -5.61 42.50 49.23
N PRO A 146 -6.06 42.37 50.49
CA PRO A 146 -7.20 43.11 51.03
C PRO A 146 -6.91 44.58 51.37
N LEU A 147 -7.95 45.41 51.21
CA LEU A 147 -7.99 46.81 51.68
C LEU A 147 -7.52 46.91 53.15
N PRO A 148 -6.70 47.91 53.51
CA PRO A 148 -6.37 48.17 54.90
C PRO A 148 -7.63 48.67 55.62
N LEU A 149 -8.19 47.85 56.51
CA LEU A 149 -9.15 48.34 57.50
C LEU A 149 -8.36 49.18 58.51
N GLY A 150 -8.32 50.50 58.27
CA GLY A 150 -8.12 51.45 59.34
C GLY A 150 -9.37 51.51 60.23
N ASN A 151 -9.17 51.46 61.54
CA ASN A 151 -9.75 52.41 62.50
C ASN A 151 -9.16 52.16 63.91
N GLU A 152 -8.67 53.25 64.50
CA GLU A 152 -8.11 53.46 65.85
C GLU A 152 -9.19 53.37 66.97
N PRO A 153 -8.99 53.91 68.20
CA PRO A 153 -8.24 53.43 69.37
C PRO A 153 -9.20 53.25 70.59
N PRO A 154 -8.69 53.11 71.82
CA PRO A 154 -8.92 54.22 72.76
C PRO A 154 -7.66 54.72 73.49
#